data_AF-A0A2T4HM14-F1
#
_entry.id   AF-A0A2T4HM14-F1
#
_cell.length_a   1.000
_cell.length_b   1.000
_cell.length_c   1.000
_cell.angle_alpha   90.00
_cell.angle_beta   90.00
_cell.angle_gamma   90.00
#
_symmetry.space_group_name_H-M   'P 1'
#
loop_
_entity.id
_entity.type
_entity.pdbx_description
1 polymer ?
#
loop_
_entity_poly.entity_id
_entity_poly.type
_entity_poly.pdbx_seq_one_letter_code
_entity_poly.pdbx_strand_id
1 'polypeptide(L)'
;MKLDFIDLGKLSVSKANMRYAKKAPDVSDILPTVRKRGVLVPLIVRPSCSPDAFEIVAGARRYTAAKLIADEKGEAEPLPCAILEDGDDADAIEASMIENMARLDADEVTQWENFVRLAKEGRSIEDISATFGLPDLMVRRVLALGNLLPRIRDLYRKEKIDAATVRHLTLASKSQQRAWLALFDDPGAYVPTGRQLKAWLFGGQEISTDKALFALDAYKGQIIGDLFGKEQFFADSDAFWTAQNVVIAARSEDYLEAGWSDVVVVPPDTYFHVYELTKAPKRKGGRVYIDVRASGEVTFHEGYLTAKEAKRLERGATPDTGIKTARPEVTSTMQTYIDLHRHAAVRAALTGHPKVALRLMVAHAIVGSHLWSVKPEPQTARGDEVRESVETCRGEADFDEKRRAVLALLGFSADEPTVTGGNGDDYGLAGVFLRLLDLPDRAVMDVIVIVIGETMAAGSAAVEAVGMTIGIDMARYWQADDAFFELLRDKEVLTRIVAEVAGETVAAANTKEKGKTLKRIVADHLAGGNGRAKVENWVPRWMAFPPSAYTTRGGVGTIKAHAKVEAARRTDDEPDPAAPGAVLALPAPDHAPKREPVPLAA
;
A
#
# COMPACT_ATOMS: atom_id res chain seq x y z
N MET A 1 7.55 46.21 24.63
CA MET A 1 6.56 46.70 23.64
C MET A 1 5.79 47.87 24.22
N LYS A 2 5.67 48.99 23.49
CA LYS A 2 4.94 50.20 23.92
C LYS A 2 3.62 50.33 23.13
N LEU A 3 2.52 50.71 23.79
CA LEU A 3 1.28 51.10 23.10
C LEU A 3 1.27 52.61 22.84
N ASP A 4 0.90 53.02 21.63
CA ASP A 4 0.81 54.42 21.22
C ASP A 4 -0.22 54.61 20.08
N PHE A 5 -0.58 55.86 19.76
CA PHE A 5 -1.44 56.18 18.62
C PHE A 5 -0.60 56.88 17.53
N ILE A 6 -0.57 56.30 16.33
CA ILE A 6 0.33 56.74 15.25
C ILE A 6 -0.48 57.23 14.04
N ASP A 7 -0.10 58.39 13.51
CA ASP A 7 -0.75 58.99 12.33
C ASP A 7 -0.67 58.06 11.12
N LEU A 8 -1.76 57.95 10.36
CA LEU A 8 -1.85 57.03 9.22
C LEU A 8 -0.78 57.27 8.14
N GLY A 9 -0.32 58.52 7.99
CA GLY A 9 0.75 58.92 7.06
C GLY A 9 2.17 58.51 7.50
N LYS A 10 2.37 58.14 8.78
CA LYS A 10 3.65 57.64 9.33
C LYS A 10 3.77 56.12 9.24
N LEU A 11 2.73 55.43 8.77
CA LEU A 11 2.63 53.97 8.72
C LEU A 11 2.79 53.44 7.28
N SER A 12 3.67 52.46 7.11
CA SER A 12 3.87 51.72 5.84
C SER A 12 3.82 50.20 6.09
N VAL A 13 3.47 49.36 5.10
CA VAL A 13 3.40 47.90 5.31
C VAL A 13 4.78 47.27 5.11
N SER A 14 5.32 46.62 6.14
CA SER A 14 6.65 45.99 6.08
C SER A 14 6.69 44.79 5.12
N LYS A 15 7.84 44.55 4.50
CA LYS A 15 8.13 43.30 3.75
C LYS A 15 8.24 42.08 4.69
N ALA A 16 8.53 42.32 5.97
CA ALA A 16 8.55 41.31 7.02
C ALA A 16 7.14 40.81 7.41
N ASN A 17 6.06 41.48 6.94
CA ASN A 17 4.71 41.01 7.19
C ASN A 17 4.46 39.65 6.51
N MET A 18 3.97 38.66 7.28
CA MET A 18 3.73 37.28 6.83
C MET A 18 2.83 37.20 5.58
N ARG A 19 1.88 38.13 5.44
CA ARG A 19 0.92 38.21 4.30
C ARG A 19 1.26 39.34 3.33
N TYR A 20 2.50 39.82 3.29
CA TYR A 20 2.91 40.90 2.39
C TYR A 20 2.66 40.53 0.91
N ALA A 21 1.92 41.38 0.21
CA ALA A 21 1.66 41.27 -1.21
C ALA A 21 1.69 42.65 -1.88
N LYS A 22 2.02 42.70 -3.18
CA LYS A 22 1.99 43.96 -3.95
C LYS A 22 0.58 44.54 -4.16
N LYS A 23 -0.45 43.69 -4.08
CA LYS A 23 -1.87 44.07 -4.17
C LYS A 23 -2.42 44.26 -2.76
N ALA A 24 -3.21 45.31 -2.54
CA ALA A 24 -3.93 45.51 -1.29
C ALA A 24 -4.82 44.29 -0.96
N PRO A 25 -4.92 43.88 0.32
CA PRO A 25 -5.75 42.76 0.72
C PRO A 25 -7.24 43.11 0.66
N ASP A 26 -8.10 42.10 0.56
CA ASP A 26 -9.54 42.31 0.72
C ASP A 26 -9.88 42.63 2.19
N VAL A 27 -10.77 43.60 2.36
CA VAL A 27 -11.24 44.14 3.64
C VAL A 27 -12.75 44.38 3.65
N SER A 28 -13.48 43.91 2.63
CA SER A 28 -14.93 44.11 2.46
C SER A 28 -15.75 43.62 3.66
N ASP A 29 -15.30 42.55 4.31
CA ASP A 29 -15.82 41.96 5.55
C ASP A 29 -15.62 42.83 6.80
N ILE A 30 -14.43 43.42 6.97
CA ILE A 30 -14.08 44.22 8.16
C ILE A 30 -14.43 45.70 8.03
N LEU A 31 -14.57 46.23 6.81
CA LEU A 31 -14.79 47.65 6.53
C LEU A 31 -16.03 48.22 7.26
N PRO A 32 -17.20 47.55 7.32
CA PRO A 32 -18.35 48.07 8.07
C PRO A 32 -18.09 48.18 9.58
N THR A 33 -17.33 47.23 10.13
CA THR A 33 -16.99 47.18 11.56
C THR A 33 -15.99 48.27 11.92
N VAL A 34 -14.91 48.43 11.12
CA VAL A 34 -13.92 49.50 11.31
C VAL A 34 -14.58 50.87 11.14
N ARG A 35 -15.48 51.04 10.15
CA ARG A 35 -16.23 52.30 9.97
C ARG A 35 -17.15 52.65 11.15
N LYS A 36 -17.65 51.67 11.90
CA LYS A 36 -18.57 51.86 13.05
C LYS A 36 -17.86 51.94 14.42
N ARG A 37 -16.69 51.30 14.57
CA ARG A 37 -16.02 51.12 15.87
C ARG A 37 -14.54 51.52 15.90
N GLY A 38 -13.97 51.96 14.78
CA GLY A 38 -12.54 52.16 14.64
C GLY A 38 -11.74 50.85 14.65
N VAL A 39 -10.42 50.96 14.71
CA VAL A 39 -9.52 49.81 14.86
C VAL A 39 -9.37 49.48 16.35
N LEU A 40 -10.06 48.44 16.82
CA LEU A 40 -10.06 48.07 18.25
C LEU A 40 -8.82 47.29 18.71
N VAL A 41 -8.23 46.47 17.83
CA VAL A 41 -7.03 45.68 18.13
C VAL A 41 -5.81 46.41 17.55
N PRO A 42 -4.78 46.75 18.36
CA PRO A 42 -3.62 47.50 17.87
C PRO A 42 -2.87 46.82 16.72
N LEU A 43 -2.38 47.62 15.77
CA LEU A 43 -1.41 47.16 14.76
C LEU A 43 -0.08 46.81 15.45
N ILE A 44 0.64 45.78 15.01
CA ILE A 44 2.03 45.57 15.48
C ILE A 44 2.95 46.29 14.51
N VAL A 45 3.80 47.17 15.03
CA VAL A 45 4.69 48.02 14.23
C VAL A 45 6.11 48.01 14.79
N ARG A 46 7.10 48.34 13.96
CA ARG A 46 8.48 48.62 14.37
C ARG A 46 8.93 49.99 13.83
N PRO A 47 9.93 50.65 14.43
CA PRO A 47 10.56 51.83 13.84
C PRO A 47 11.10 51.53 12.43
N SER A 48 11.03 52.51 11.53
CA SER A 48 11.62 52.43 10.19
C SER A 48 12.98 53.12 10.15
N CYS A 49 13.70 53.02 9.03
CA CYS A 49 14.93 53.78 8.81
C CYS A 49 14.72 55.32 8.69
N SER A 50 13.48 55.81 8.70
CA SER A 50 13.16 57.24 8.69
C SER A 50 12.66 57.69 10.07
N PRO A 51 13.12 58.84 10.61
CA PRO A 51 12.62 59.41 11.85
C PRO A 51 11.08 59.55 11.84
N ASP A 52 10.45 59.25 12.98
CA ASP A 52 9.00 59.32 13.20
C ASP A 52 8.11 58.47 12.27
N ALA A 53 8.69 57.54 11.49
CA ALA A 53 7.96 56.63 10.61
C ALA A 53 8.13 55.16 11.05
N PHE A 54 7.08 54.36 10.86
CA PHE A 54 6.97 52.99 11.36
C PHE A 54 6.53 52.01 10.26
N GLU A 55 7.04 50.79 10.33
CA GLU A 55 6.61 49.69 9.46
C GLU A 55 5.62 48.77 10.19
N ILE A 56 4.50 48.45 9.55
CA ILE A 56 3.48 47.53 10.03
C ILE A 56 3.96 46.10 9.81
N VAL A 57 4.25 45.44 10.93
CA VAL A 57 4.65 44.04 11.03
C VAL A 57 3.42 43.13 11.05
N ALA A 58 2.33 43.51 11.72
CA ALA A 58 1.06 42.77 11.71
C ALA A 58 -0.17 43.70 11.69
N GLY A 59 -1.24 43.26 11.02
CA GLY A 59 -2.49 44.02 10.92
C GLY A 59 -2.73 44.78 9.60
N ALA A 60 -2.03 44.46 8.50
CA ALA A 60 -2.17 45.12 7.20
C ALA A 60 -3.63 45.35 6.75
N ARG A 61 -4.52 44.36 6.91
CA ARG A 61 -5.97 44.51 6.61
C ARG A 61 -6.65 45.64 7.40
N ARG A 62 -6.31 45.79 8.68
CA ARG A 62 -6.87 46.85 9.56
C ARG A 62 -6.39 48.24 9.10
N TYR A 63 -5.11 48.36 8.73
CA TYR A 63 -4.57 49.58 8.12
C TYR A 63 -5.21 49.90 6.77
N THR A 64 -5.38 48.92 5.87
CA THR A 64 -6.05 49.12 4.58
C THR A 64 -7.50 49.59 4.75
N ALA A 65 -8.27 48.98 5.68
CA ALA A 65 -9.63 49.41 5.97
C ALA A 65 -9.69 50.85 6.53
N ALA A 66 -8.81 51.18 7.47
CA ALA A 66 -8.72 52.54 8.01
C ALA A 66 -8.32 53.58 6.95
N LYS A 67 -7.38 53.23 6.07
CA LYS A 67 -6.96 54.10 4.96
C LYS A 67 -8.10 54.38 3.99
N LEU A 68 -8.85 53.36 3.59
CA LEU A 68 -10.04 53.55 2.74
C LEU A 68 -11.07 54.48 3.38
N ILE A 69 -11.29 54.37 4.70
CA ILE A 69 -12.22 55.26 5.43
C ILE A 69 -11.67 56.69 5.52
N ALA A 70 -10.36 56.87 5.67
CA ALA A 70 -9.72 58.19 5.66
C ALA A 70 -9.80 58.84 4.27
N ASP A 71 -9.54 58.07 3.21
CA ASP A 71 -9.68 58.51 1.81
C ASP A 71 -11.15 58.84 1.47
N GLU A 72 -12.14 58.13 2.04
CA GLU A 72 -13.58 58.42 1.91
C GLU A 72 -14.02 59.70 2.65
N LYS A 73 -13.46 59.98 3.84
CA LYS A 73 -13.89 61.09 4.71
C LYS A 73 -13.09 62.38 4.53
N GLY A 74 -11.85 62.30 4.03
CA GLY A 74 -10.89 63.40 4.03
C GLY A 74 -10.21 63.65 5.39
N GLU A 75 -10.50 62.83 6.41
CA GLU A 75 -9.97 62.93 7.77
C GLU A 75 -9.33 61.60 8.20
N ALA A 76 -8.11 61.64 8.72
CA ALA A 76 -7.36 60.47 9.16
C ALA A 76 -7.18 60.47 10.68
N GLU A 77 -7.85 59.55 11.38
CA GLU A 77 -7.65 59.31 12.81
C GLU A 77 -6.33 58.53 13.05
N PRO A 78 -5.54 58.87 14.08
CA PRO A 78 -4.40 58.06 14.50
C PRO A 78 -4.81 56.63 14.87
N LEU A 79 -3.99 55.65 14.49
CA LEU A 79 -4.28 54.23 14.70
C LEU A 79 -3.58 53.71 15.96
N PRO A 80 -4.26 52.91 16.81
CA PRO A 80 -3.61 52.26 17.94
C PRO A 80 -2.57 51.26 17.43
N CYS A 81 -1.34 51.43 17.90
CA CYS A 81 -0.18 50.65 17.51
C CYS A 81 0.56 50.12 18.74
N ALA A 82 1.04 48.89 18.61
CA ALA A 82 1.92 48.21 19.52
C ALA A 82 3.32 48.21 18.91
N ILE A 83 4.16 49.09 19.43
CA ILE A 83 5.52 49.35 18.97
C ILE A 83 6.44 48.29 19.58
N LEU A 84 7.02 47.46 18.72
CA LEU A 84 8.12 46.56 19.02
C LEU A 84 9.36 47.39 19.40
N GLU A 85 10.19 46.85 20.28
CA GLU A 85 11.52 47.41 20.55
C GLU A 85 12.43 47.22 19.33
N ASP A 86 13.55 47.95 19.29
CA ASP A 86 14.52 47.85 18.19
C ASP A 86 15.05 46.41 18.11
N GLY A 87 14.78 45.75 16.98
CA GLY A 87 15.08 44.34 16.71
C GLY A 87 15.32 44.10 15.22
N ASP A 88 15.71 42.89 14.87
CA ASP A 88 16.12 42.54 13.50
C ASP A 88 14.91 42.23 12.57
N ASP A 89 15.18 41.86 11.31
CA ASP A 89 14.14 41.44 10.36
C ASP A 89 13.52 40.09 10.76
N ALA A 90 14.22 39.23 11.51
CA ALA A 90 13.70 37.96 12.01
C ALA A 90 12.70 38.17 13.15
N ASP A 91 13.01 39.03 14.14
CA ASP A 91 12.10 39.40 15.25
C ASP A 91 10.76 39.96 14.71
N ALA A 92 10.83 40.73 13.62
CA ALA A 92 9.64 41.22 12.93
C ALA A 92 8.86 40.08 12.25
N ILE A 93 9.53 39.14 11.56
CA ILE A 93 8.85 37.98 10.94
C ILE A 93 8.23 37.07 12.02
N GLU A 94 8.93 36.83 13.13
CA GLU A 94 8.45 36.07 14.28
C GLU A 94 7.19 36.70 14.88
N ALA A 95 7.23 37.99 15.22
CA ALA A 95 6.05 38.71 15.72
C ALA A 95 4.87 38.71 14.72
N SER A 96 5.14 38.76 13.41
CA SER A 96 4.13 38.66 12.36
C SER A 96 3.49 37.26 12.30
N MET A 97 4.30 36.20 12.40
CA MET A 97 3.82 34.82 12.39
C MET A 97 3.03 34.48 13.66
N ILE A 98 3.51 34.85 14.85
CA ILE A 98 2.82 34.61 16.14
C ILE A 98 1.39 35.19 16.10
N GLU A 99 1.23 36.43 15.61
CA GLU A 99 -0.09 37.09 15.50
C GLU A 99 -1.05 36.40 14.52
N ASN A 100 -0.51 35.70 13.52
CA ASN A 100 -1.30 35.04 12.48
C ASN A 100 -1.64 33.59 12.83
N MET A 101 -0.66 32.81 13.31
CA MET A 101 -0.85 31.43 13.74
C MET A 101 -1.86 31.32 14.89
N ALA A 102 -1.92 32.33 15.78
CA ALA A 102 -2.89 32.37 16.87
C ALA A 102 -4.36 32.63 16.45
N ARG A 103 -4.67 32.85 15.15
CA ARG A 103 -6.03 33.16 14.68
C ARG A 103 -6.63 32.13 13.73
N LEU A 104 -5.81 31.53 12.88
CA LEU A 104 -6.13 30.43 11.97
C LEU A 104 -4.81 29.77 11.61
N ASP A 105 -4.77 28.44 11.59
CA ASP A 105 -3.58 27.69 11.17
C ASP A 105 -3.16 28.15 9.76
N ALA A 106 -1.95 28.72 9.67
CA ALA A 106 -1.37 29.06 8.38
C ALA A 106 -1.10 27.76 7.61
N ASP A 107 -1.40 27.71 6.31
CA ASP A 107 -1.13 26.52 5.50
C ASP A 107 0.36 26.14 5.53
N GLU A 108 0.68 24.84 5.47
CA GLU A 108 2.07 24.36 5.59
C GLU A 108 3.02 25.01 4.56
N VAL A 109 2.53 25.44 3.39
CA VAL A 109 3.35 26.12 2.37
C VAL A 109 3.64 27.57 2.77
N THR A 110 2.69 28.28 3.39
CA THR A 110 2.93 29.61 4.00
C THR A 110 3.84 29.51 5.22
N GLN A 111 3.72 28.47 6.06
CA GLN A 111 4.68 28.22 7.14
C GLN A 111 6.09 28.01 6.56
N TRP A 112 6.23 27.20 5.51
CA TRP A 112 7.48 26.96 4.80
C TRP A 112 8.11 28.24 4.25
N GLU A 113 7.33 29.10 3.58
CA GLU A 113 7.83 30.36 3.02
C GLU A 113 8.43 31.29 4.09
N ASN A 114 7.93 31.26 5.32
CA ASN A 114 8.41 32.11 6.40
C ASN A 114 9.52 31.45 7.23
N PHE A 115 9.46 30.13 7.52
CA PHE A 115 10.59 29.42 8.15
C PHE A 115 11.85 29.47 7.28
N VAL A 116 11.72 29.45 5.95
CA VAL A 116 12.85 29.69 5.02
C VAL A 116 13.39 31.12 5.08
N ARG A 117 12.59 32.12 5.47
CA ARG A 117 13.08 33.49 5.72
C ARG A 117 13.84 33.54 7.05
N LEU A 118 13.25 33.04 8.14
CA LEU A 118 13.89 32.98 9.45
C LEU A 118 15.24 32.26 9.41
N ALA A 119 15.32 31.12 8.70
CA ALA A 119 16.56 30.39 8.49
C ALA A 119 17.61 31.16 7.64
N LYS A 120 17.19 32.09 6.78
CA LYS A 120 18.11 32.96 6.02
C LYS A 120 18.61 34.15 6.85
N GLU A 121 17.78 34.67 7.74
CA GLU A 121 18.15 35.68 8.74
C GLU A 121 18.95 35.05 9.93
N GLY A 122 19.19 33.73 9.91
CA GLY A 122 20.12 33.05 10.80
C GLY A 122 19.50 32.29 11.97
N ARG A 123 18.17 32.24 12.09
CA ARG A 123 17.47 31.48 13.16
C ARG A 123 17.60 29.96 12.91
N SER A 124 17.98 29.21 13.94
CA SER A 124 18.09 27.75 13.87
C SER A 124 16.71 27.06 13.90
N ILE A 125 16.67 25.74 13.69
CA ILE A 125 15.42 24.96 13.78
C ILE A 125 14.94 24.94 15.24
N GLU A 126 15.90 24.90 16.15
CA GLU A 126 15.76 24.87 17.59
C GLU A 126 15.20 26.22 18.10
N ASP A 127 15.66 27.35 17.54
CA ASP A 127 15.10 28.68 17.82
C ASP A 127 13.65 28.79 17.32
N ILE A 128 13.38 28.38 16.08
CA ILE A 128 12.03 28.40 15.48
C ILE A 128 11.08 27.51 16.29
N SER A 129 11.53 26.32 16.69
CA SER A 129 10.81 25.39 17.57
C SER A 129 10.40 26.06 18.89
N ALA A 130 11.36 26.69 19.59
CA ALA A 130 11.15 27.39 20.85
C ALA A 130 10.22 28.61 20.72
N THR A 131 10.41 29.45 19.70
CA THR A 131 9.61 30.68 19.48
C THR A 131 8.14 30.37 19.19
N PHE A 132 7.83 29.34 18.40
CA PHE A 132 6.46 29.01 18.01
C PHE A 132 5.81 27.90 18.83
N GLY A 133 6.52 27.30 19.79
CA GLY A 133 6.01 26.17 20.58
C GLY A 133 5.72 24.91 19.76
N LEU A 134 6.40 24.75 18.61
CA LEU A 134 6.21 23.63 17.70
C LEU A 134 7.27 22.57 17.93
N PRO A 135 6.97 21.25 17.84
CA PRO A 135 8.01 20.24 17.87
C PRO A 135 9.03 20.43 16.73
N ASP A 136 10.33 20.27 17.00
CA ASP A 136 11.41 20.33 15.98
C ASP A 136 11.10 19.51 14.72
N LEU A 137 10.48 18.35 14.92
CA LEU A 137 10.06 17.45 13.84
C LEU A 137 9.03 18.08 12.89
N MET A 138 8.13 18.93 13.41
CA MET A 138 7.18 19.69 12.61
C MET A 138 7.88 20.80 11.83
N VAL A 139 8.79 21.56 12.46
CA VAL A 139 9.60 22.59 11.78
C VAL A 139 10.40 21.97 10.63
N ARG A 140 11.05 20.83 10.86
CA ARG A 140 11.79 20.05 9.84
C ARG A 140 10.88 19.57 8.70
N ARG A 141 9.67 19.08 9.00
CA ARG A 141 8.66 18.66 7.99
C ARG A 141 8.21 19.82 7.11
N VAL A 142 7.94 20.97 7.69
CA VAL A 142 7.56 22.18 6.95
C VAL A 142 8.71 22.64 6.06
N LEU A 143 9.95 22.72 6.57
CA LEU A 143 11.14 23.08 5.79
C LEU A 143 11.40 22.13 4.60
N ALA A 144 11.10 20.83 4.75
CA ALA A 144 11.27 19.83 3.70
C ALA A 144 10.43 20.07 2.43
N LEU A 145 9.33 20.85 2.51
CA LEU A 145 8.57 21.30 1.33
C LEU A 145 9.43 22.08 0.32
N GLY A 146 10.59 22.58 0.75
CA GLY A 146 11.63 23.14 -0.11
C GLY A 146 12.11 22.18 -1.21
N ASN A 147 12.12 20.87 -0.96
CA ASN A 147 12.52 19.87 -1.94
C ASN A 147 11.45 19.55 -3.01
N LEU A 148 10.29 20.19 -2.98
CA LEU A 148 9.26 19.98 -4.00
C LEU A 148 9.46 20.90 -5.22
N LEU A 149 9.03 20.44 -6.40
CA LEU A 149 8.84 21.32 -7.56
C LEU A 149 7.74 22.37 -7.24
N PRO A 150 7.86 23.62 -7.74
CA PRO A 150 6.88 24.67 -7.45
C PRO A 150 5.43 24.25 -7.73
N ARG A 151 5.20 23.55 -8.86
CA ARG A 151 3.89 23.04 -9.26
C ARG A 151 3.29 22.05 -8.26
N ILE A 152 4.11 21.25 -7.57
CA ILE A 152 3.63 20.30 -6.54
C ILE A 152 3.22 21.08 -5.27
N ARG A 153 3.97 22.11 -4.87
CA ARG A 153 3.55 23.00 -3.77
C ARG A 153 2.26 23.74 -4.09
N ASP A 154 2.09 24.20 -5.33
CA ASP A 154 0.85 24.86 -5.77
C ASP A 154 -0.35 23.90 -5.85
N LEU A 155 -0.13 22.62 -6.18
CA LEU A 155 -1.17 21.59 -6.09
C LEU A 155 -1.57 21.34 -4.63
N TYR A 156 -0.62 21.29 -3.70
CA TYR A 156 -0.90 21.12 -2.27
C TYR A 156 -1.65 22.32 -1.69
N ARG A 157 -1.18 23.54 -1.96
CA ARG A 157 -1.83 24.80 -1.56
C ARG A 157 -3.27 24.95 -2.10
N LYS A 158 -3.60 24.26 -3.19
CA LYS A 158 -4.95 24.19 -3.79
C LYS A 158 -5.73 22.94 -3.39
N GLU A 159 -5.25 22.20 -2.39
CA GLU A 159 -5.86 20.97 -1.85
C GLU A 159 -6.12 19.89 -2.93
N LYS A 160 -5.30 19.89 -4.01
CA LYS A 160 -5.39 18.89 -5.09
C LYS A 160 -4.63 17.60 -4.80
N ILE A 161 -3.82 17.59 -3.75
CA ILE A 161 -3.10 16.43 -3.22
C ILE A 161 -3.10 16.51 -1.70
N ASP A 162 -3.14 15.35 -1.05
CA ASP A 162 -3.16 15.26 0.41
C ASP A 162 -1.74 15.40 1.02
N ALA A 163 -1.71 15.67 2.32
CA ALA A 163 -0.45 15.84 3.05
C ALA A 163 0.40 14.55 3.06
N ALA A 164 -0.19 13.36 2.91
CA ALA A 164 0.54 12.10 2.79
C ALA A 164 1.29 11.99 1.45
N THR A 165 0.62 12.30 0.33
CA THR A 165 1.24 12.36 -1.01
C THR A 165 2.40 13.35 -1.02
N VAL A 166 2.19 14.55 -0.47
CA VAL A 166 3.20 15.61 -0.41
C VAL A 166 4.43 15.18 0.40
N ARG A 167 4.24 14.56 1.58
CA ARG A 167 5.32 14.03 2.41
C ARG A 167 6.12 12.89 1.74
N HIS A 168 5.50 12.10 0.87
CA HIS A 168 6.25 11.13 0.06
C HIS A 168 6.99 11.82 -1.11
N LEU A 169 6.39 12.83 -1.75
CA LEU A 169 7.05 13.60 -2.82
C LEU A 169 8.27 14.40 -2.31
N THR A 170 8.37 14.75 -1.03
CA THR A 170 9.61 15.36 -0.48
C THR A 170 10.80 14.40 -0.46
N LEU A 171 10.56 13.08 -0.47
CA LEU A 171 11.60 12.04 -0.57
C LEU A 171 11.99 11.76 -2.04
N ALA A 172 11.08 12.06 -2.98
CA ALA A 172 11.27 11.79 -4.40
C ALA A 172 12.34 12.70 -5.03
N SER A 173 13.19 12.12 -5.88
CA SER A 173 14.12 12.89 -6.73
C SER A 173 13.38 13.82 -7.71
N LYS A 174 14.07 14.84 -8.24
CA LYS A 174 13.46 15.78 -9.20
C LYS A 174 13.00 15.10 -10.51
N SER A 175 13.59 13.97 -10.89
CA SER A 175 13.13 13.14 -12.01
C SER A 175 11.85 12.39 -11.65
N GLN A 176 11.79 11.72 -10.49
CA GLN A 176 10.57 11.06 -10.00
C GLN A 176 9.42 12.06 -9.81
N GLN A 177 9.67 13.26 -9.28
CA GLN A 177 8.66 14.32 -9.16
C GLN A 177 8.11 14.78 -10.53
N ARG A 178 8.94 14.81 -11.59
CA ARG A 178 8.47 15.09 -12.97
C ARG A 178 7.68 13.93 -13.55
N ALA A 179 8.11 12.68 -13.32
CA ALA A 179 7.38 11.49 -13.76
C ALA A 179 6.00 11.40 -13.08
N TRP A 180 5.93 11.69 -11.78
CA TRP A 180 4.68 11.76 -11.03
C TRP A 180 3.75 12.88 -11.55
N LEU A 181 4.31 14.07 -11.86
CA LEU A 181 3.53 15.14 -12.51
C LEU A 181 3.02 14.75 -13.91
N ALA A 182 3.79 13.98 -14.67
CA ALA A 182 3.36 13.49 -15.98
C ALA A 182 2.19 12.49 -15.86
N LEU A 183 2.21 11.62 -14.84
CA LEU A 183 1.05 10.78 -14.51
C LEU A 183 -0.15 11.64 -14.08
N PHE A 184 0.05 12.64 -13.21
CA PHE A 184 -1.00 13.54 -12.73
C PHE A 184 -1.66 14.36 -13.86
N ASP A 185 -0.93 14.65 -14.93
CA ASP A 185 -1.42 15.38 -16.11
C ASP A 185 -2.10 14.49 -17.16
N ASP A 186 -2.02 13.16 -17.05
CA ASP A 186 -2.63 12.20 -17.99
C ASP A 186 -3.96 11.64 -17.43
N PRO A 187 -5.12 11.99 -18.02
CA PRO A 187 -6.43 11.52 -17.55
C PRO A 187 -6.65 10.01 -17.67
N GLY A 188 -5.86 9.30 -18.48
CA GLY A 188 -5.92 7.84 -18.64
C GLY A 188 -4.94 7.08 -17.74
N ALA A 189 -4.01 7.77 -17.08
CA ALA A 189 -3.02 7.16 -16.21
C ALA A 189 -3.52 7.00 -14.78
N TYR A 190 -3.15 5.87 -14.16
CA TYR A 190 -3.30 5.72 -12.71
C TYR A 190 -2.20 6.53 -11.99
N VAL A 191 -2.63 7.45 -11.13
CA VAL A 191 -1.73 8.33 -10.36
C VAL A 191 -1.59 7.80 -8.94
N PRO A 192 -0.39 7.35 -8.52
CA PRO A 192 -0.21 6.83 -7.17
C PRO A 192 -0.17 7.98 -6.16
N THR A 193 -0.99 7.88 -5.11
CA THR A 193 -1.12 8.86 -4.02
C THR A 193 -1.02 8.19 -2.65
N GLY A 194 -0.96 8.97 -1.57
CA GLY A 194 -0.95 8.47 -0.20
C GLY A 194 0.09 7.37 0.04
N ARG A 195 -0.36 6.21 0.56
CA ARG A 195 0.50 5.03 0.80
C ARG A 195 0.98 4.35 -0.48
N GLN A 196 0.19 4.39 -1.57
CA GLN A 196 0.53 3.74 -2.84
C GLN A 196 1.69 4.47 -3.54
N LEU A 197 1.80 5.79 -3.35
CA LEU A 197 2.95 6.57 -3.81
C LEU A 197 4.27 6.10 -3.19
N LYS A 198 4.27 5.69 -1.92
CA LYS A 198 5.49 5.19 -1.25
C LYS A 198 6.03 3.96 -1.99
N ALA A 199 5.19 2.95 -2.23
CA ALA A 199 5.58 1.75 -2.97
C ALA A 199 6.04 2.05 -4.40
N TRP A 200 5.39 3.00 -5.10
CA TRP A 200 5.80 3.43 -6.43
C TRP A 200 7.17 4.12 -6.46
N LEU A 201 7.52 4.92 -5.43
CA LEU A 201 8.80 5.61 -5.34
C LEU A 201 10.00 4.66 -5.10
N PHE A 202 9.78 3.54 -4.41
CA PHE A 202 10.81 2.55 -4.07
C PHE A 202 10.80 1.30 -4.97
N GLY A 203 9.92 1.27 -5.99
CA GLY A 203 9.81 0.15 -6.94
C GLY A 203 9.33 -1.17 -6.34
N GLY A 204 8.80 -1.20 -5.12
CA GLY A 204 8.44 -2.44 -4.43
C GLY A 204 8.36 -2.32 -2.90
N GLN A 205 8.94 -3.31 -2.22
CA GLN A 205 9.01 -3.36 -0.75
C GLN A 205 10.05 -2.38 -0.20
N GLU A 206 9.79 -1.87 1.00
CA GLU A 206 10.67 -0.95 1.71
C GLU A 206 11.81 -1.72 2.40
N ILE A 207 13.05 -1.46 2.00
CA ILE A 207 14.24 -2.12 2.55
C ILE A 207 15.19 -1.06 3.11
N SER A 208 15.44 -1.14 4.41
CA SER A 208 16.33 -0.22 5.13
C SER A 208 17.81 -0.62 5.00
N THR A 209 18.70 0.38 5.00
CA THR A 209 20.16 0.21 4.92
C THR A 209 20.75 -0.52 6.12
N ASP A 210 20.05 -0.53 7.28
CA ASP A 210 20.50 -1.31 8.45
C ASP A 210 20.46 -2.83 8.21
N LYS A 211 19.72 -3.29 7.18
CA LYS A 211 19.65 -4.70 6.79
C LYS A 211 20.74 -5.11 5.81
N ALA A 212 21.56 -4.17 5.30
CA ALA A 212 22.60 -4.47 4.34
C ALA A 212 23.75 -5.28 4.97
N LEU A 213 24.09 -6.42 4.36
CA LEU A 213 25.28 -7.20 4.71
C LEU A 213 26.54 -6.70 4.00
N PHE A 214 26.39 -5.85 2.98
CA PHE A 214 27.48 -5.19 2.26
C PHE A 214 27.75 -3.79 2.83
N ALA A 215 28.98 -3.31 2.67
CA ALA A 215 29.35 -1.96 3.02
C ALA A 215 28.69 -0.94 2.06
N LEU A 216 28.06 0.10 2.61
CA LEU A 216 27.24 1.06 1.85
C LEU A 216 28.05 1.95 0.92
N ASP A 217 29.35 2.12 1.17
CA ASP A 217 30.31 2.84 0.32
C ASP A 217 30.59 2.10 -1.00
N ALA A 218 30.44 0.78 -1.04
CA ALA A 218 30.54 -0.04 -2.24
C ALA A 218 29.23 -0.06 -3.06
N TYR A 219 28.11 0.43 -2.51
CA TYR A 219 26.82 0.41 -3.17
C TYR A 219 26.69 1.53 -4.22
N LYS A 220 26.41 1.15 -5.47
CA LYS A 220 26.32 2.07 -6.61
C LYS A 220 24.90 2.56 -6.91
N GLY A 221 23.89 2.00 -6.26
CA GLY A 221 22.49 2.43 -6.39
C GLY A 221 22.20 3.67 -5.55
N GLN A 222 21.04 4.29 -5.78
CA GLN A 222 20.61 5.41 -4.96
C GLN A 222 20.11 4.92 -3.59
N ILE A 223 20.49 5.62 -2.53
CA ILE A 223 19.94 5.50 -1.18
C ILE A 223 19.09 6.74 -0.92
N ILE A 224 17.90 6.55 -0.36
CA ILE A 224 16.95 7.60 0.03
C ILE A 224 16.88 7.59 1.56
N GLY A 225 17.42 8.62 2.20
CA GLY A 225 17.17 8.84 3.63
C GLY A 225 15.71 9.23 3.86
N ASP A 226 15.08 8.71 4.92
CA ASP A 226 13.93 9.42 5.47
C ASP A 226 14.43 10.77 6.00
N LEU A 227 13.83 11.87 5.53
CA LEU A 227 14.14 13.22 6.04
C LEU A 227 13.79 13.40 7.53
N PHE A 228 13.06 12.44 8.11
CA PHE A 228 12.44 12.55 9.43
C PHE A 228 12.83 11.44 10.42
N GLY A 229 13.80 10.59 10.04
CA GLY A 229 14.28 9.46 10.84
C GLY A 229 15.80 9.26 10.74
N LYS A 230 16.32 8.27 11.48
CA LYS A 230 17.71 7.77 11.29
C LYS A 230 17.80 6.69 10.20
N GLU A 231 16.67 6.28 9.66
CA GLU A 231 16.53 5.17 8.73
C GLU A 231 16.76 5.67 7.29
N GLN A 232 17.62 4.97 6.57
CA GLN A 232 17.83 5.18 5.14
C GLN A 232 17.35 3.94 4.41
N PHE A 233 16.90 4.10 3.17
CA PHE A 233 16.27 3.05 2.39
C PHE A 233 16.91 2.93 1.01
N PHE A 234 16.91 1.73 0.44
CA PHE A 234 17.35 1.53 -0.93
C PHE A 234 16.28 2.04 -1.91
N ALA A 235 16.67 2.85 -2.89
CA ALA A 235 15.75 3.37 -3.91
C ALA A 235 15.31 2.32 -4.94
N ASP A 236 16.04 1.21 -5.01
CA ASP A 236 15.88 0.12 -5.95
C ASP A 236 16.06 -1.20 -5.19
N SER A 237 14.96 -1.92 -5.01
CA SER A 237 14.93 -3.22 -4.31
C SER A 237 15.70 -4.31 -5.08
N ASP A 238 15.71 -4.28 -6.41
CA ASP A 238 16.39 -5.31 -7.21
C ASP A 238 17.92 -5.10 -7.20
N ALA A 239 18.36 -3.84 -7.22
CA ALA A 239 19.77 -3.49 -7.02
C ALA A 239 20.25 -3.85 -5.61
N PHE A 240 19.43 -3.62 -4.57
CA PHE A 240 19.70 -4.11 -3.22
C PHE A 240 19.86 -5.64 -3.21
N TRP A 241 18.87 -6.38 -3.71
CA TRP A 241 18.90 -7.85 -3.68
C TRP A 241 20.08 -8.42 -4.48
N THR A 242 20.48 -7.75 -5.56
CA THR A 242 21.68 -8.13 -6.32
C THR A 242 22.94 -8.03 -5.45
N ALA A 243 23.14 -6.93 -4.72
CA ALA A 243 24.29 -6.76 -3.83
C ALA A 243 24.22 -7.66 -2.58
N GLN A 244 23.04 -7.79 -1.97
CA GLN A 244 22.79 -8.61 -0.78
C GLN A 244 23.07 -10.10 -1.05
N ASN A 245 22.59 -10.62 -2.18
CA ASN A 245 22.78 -12.03 -2.54
C ASN A 245 24.26 -12.39 -2.83
N VAL A 246 25.09 -11.44 -3.29
CA VAL A 246 26.54 -11.66 -3.42
C VAL A 246 27.18 -11.88 -2.05
N VAL A 247 26.80 -11.11 -1.04
CA VAL A 247 27.33 -11.32 0.33
C VAL A 247 26.78 -12.59 0.96
N ILE A 248 25.49 -12.92 0.77
CA ILE A 248 24.91 -14.18 1.23
C ILE A 248 25.66 -15.39 0.63
N ALA A 249 25.98 -15.35 -0.67
CA ALA A 249 26.76 -16.39 -1.34
C ALA A 249 28.18 -16.51 -0.74
N ALA A 250 28.90 -15.39 -0.59
CA ALA A 250 30.23 -15.40 0.02
C ALA A 250 30.22 -15.94 1.46
N ARG A 251 29.24 -15.53 2.29
CA ARG A 251 29.06 -16.08 3.64
C ARG A 251 28.73 -17.57 3.63
N SER A 252 27.98 -18.04 2.64
CA SER A 252 27.71 -19.47 2.48
C SER A 252 28.99 -20.24 2.15
N GLU A 253 29.90 -19.67 1.36
CA GLU A 253 31.21 -20.25 1.07
C GLU A 253 32.12 -20.23 2.31
N ASP A 254 32.21 -19.11 3.05
CA ASP A 254 32.93 -19.00 4.34
C ASP A 254 32.56 -20.14 5.31
N TYR A 255 31.26 -20.43 5.45
CA TYR A 255 30.77 -21.48 6.34
C TYR A 255 31.12 -22.90 5.84
N LEU A 256 31.12 -23.14 4.53
CA LEU A 256 31.55 -24.41 3.95
C LEU A 256 33.06 -24.61 4.10
N GLU A 257 33.88 -23.58 3.83
CA GLU A 257 35.34 -23.61 4.01
C GLU A 257 35.73 -23.80 5.49
N ALA A 258 34.99 -23.17 6.40
CA ALA A 258 35.15 -23.42 7.83
C ALA A 258 34.90 -24.90 8.19
N GLY A 259 34.21 -25.68 7.35
CA GLY A 259 33.96 -27.11 7.53
C GLY A 259 32.61 -27.44 8.15
N TRP A 260 31.58 -26.62 7.91
CA TRP A 260 30.18 -27.01 8.19
C TRP A 260 29.69 -28.01 7.13
N SER A 261 28.72 -28.87 7.49
CA SER A 261 28.32 -29.99 6.61
C SER A 261 27.47 -29.58 5.41
N ASP A 262 26.73 -28.48 5.53
CA ASP A 262 25.88 -27.88 4.49
C ASP A 262 25.47 -26.46 4.92
N VAL A 263 25.05 -25.65 3.95
CA VAL A 263 24.49 -24.31 4.18
C VAL A 263 23.23 -24.13 3.35
N VAL A 264 22.10 -23.81 3.99
CA VAL A 264 20.78 -23.71 3.36
C VAL A 264 20.27 -22.28 3.43
N VAL A 265 20.14 -21.62 2.28
CA VAL A 265 19.48 -20.31 2.17
C VAL A 265 17.97 -20.50 2.10
N VAL A 266 17.24 -19.95 3.06
CA VAL A 266 15.77 -19.96 3.13
C VAL A 266 15.26 -18.67 2.46
N PRO A 267 14.46 -18.76 1.38
CA PRO A 267 14.04 -17.60 0.60
C PRO A 267 12.91 -16.79 1.26
N PRO A 268 12.73 -15.51 0.91
CA PRO A 268 11.71 -14.60 1.47
C PRO A 268 10.25 -15.06 1.44
N ASP A 269 9.88 -16.03 0.59
CA ASP A 269 8.52 -16.61 0.51
C ASP A 269 8.29 -17.77 1.50
N THR A 270 9.32 -18.15 2.26
CA THR A 270 9.36 -19.35 3.10
C THR A 270 9.76 -18.98 4.52
N TYR A 271 8.95 -19.36 5.51
CA TYR A 271 9.22 -19.04 6.91
C TYR A 271 10.19 -20.05 7.53
N PHE A 272 11.23 -19.59 8.24
CA PHE A 272 12.14 -20.49 8.96
C PHE A 272 11.57 -20.96 10.30
N HIS A 273 11.18 -22.23 10.38
CA HIS A 273 10.57 -22.85 11.56
C HIS A 273 11.62 -23.50 12.48
N VAL A 274 12.31 -22.68 13.29
CA VAL A 274 13.38 -23.13 14.23
C VAL A 274 12.95 -24.33 15.10
N TYR A 275 11.68 -24.40 15.51
CA TYR A 275 11.15 -25.44 16.39
C TYR A 275 11.01 -26.82 15.74
N GLU A 276 11.06 -26.93 14.40
CA GLU A 276 11.06 -28.22 13.69
C GLU A 276 12.47 -28.83 13.58
N LEU A 277 13.49 -28.05 13.97
CA LEU A 277 14.90 -28.40 13.88
C LEU A 277 15.49 -28.74 15.25
N THR A 278 16.36 -29.73 15.26
CA THR A 278 17.13 -30.16 16.44
C THR A 278 18.53 -29.55 16.37
N LYS A 279 19.01 -28.98 17.49
CA LYS A 279 20.40 -28.49 17.57
C LYS A 279 21.39 -29.65 17.44
N ALA A 280 22.29 -29.53 16.48
CA ALA A 280 23.37 -30.46 16.22
C ALA A 280 24.68 -29.68 16.06
N PRO A 281 25.72 -29.90 16.89
CA PRO A 281 27.01 -29.24 16.69
C PRO A 281 27.63 -29.70 15.37
N LYS A 282 28.44 -28.85 14.74
CA LYS A 282 29.21 -29.10 13.51
C LYS A 282 29.79 -30.53 13.38
N ARG A 283 30.46 -31.00 14.44
CA ARG A 283 31.03 -32.38 14.57
C ARG A 283 30.02 -33.54 14.50
N LYS A 284 28.72 -33.27 14.59
CA LYS A 284 27.61 -34.24 14.43
C LYS A 284 26.82 -34.00 13.14
N GLY A 285 27.39 -33.29 12.16
CA GLY A 285 26.74 -33.00 10.88
C GLY A 285 25.71 -31.87 10.92
N GLY A 286 25.74 -31.00 11.93
CA GLY A 286 24.89 -29.79 11.96
C GLY A 286 25.14 -28.89 10.76
N ARG A 287 24.07 -28.31 10.21
CA ARG A 287 24.08 -27.37 9.07
C ARG A 287 23.91 -25.93 9.54
N VAL A 288 24.21 -24.98 8.66
CA VAL A 288 23.87 -23.56 8.84
C VAL A 288 22.64 -23.24 7.99
N TYR A 289 21.67 -22.50 8.53
CA TYR A 289 20.54 -21.97 7.77
C TYR A 289 20.63 -20.44 7.72
N ILE A 290 20.42 -19.87 6.54
CA ILE A 290 20.42 -18.42 6.31
C ILE A 290 18.97 -18.02 6.04
N ASP A 291 18.28 -17.49 7.04
CA ASP A 291 16.89 -17.03 6.96
C ASP A 291 16.85 -15.62 6.34
N VAL A 292 16.32 -15.51 5.11
CA VAL A 292 16.25 -14.25 4.36
C VAL A 292 14.82 -13.75 4.33
N ARG A 293 14.56 -12.58 4.90
CA ARG A 293 13.22 -11.96 4.98
C ARG A 293 12.98 -10.98 3.83
N ALA A 294 11.71 -10.80 3.44
CA ALA A 294 11.32 -9.83 2.42
C ALA A 294 11.67 -8.36 2.79
N SER A 295 11.88 -8.07 4.07
CA SER A 295 12.39 -6.79 4.60
C SER A 295 13.88 -6.55 4.35
N GLY A 296 14.60 -7.49 3.72
CA GLY A 296 16.05 -7.47 3.53
C GLY A 296 16.85 -8.03 4.70
N GLU A 297 16.21 -8.30 5.85
CA GLU A 297 16.83 -8.87 7.05
C GLU A 297 17.33 -10.31 6.79
N VAL A 298 18.53 -10.62 7.29
CA VAL A 298 19.17 -11.93 7.12
C VAL A 298 19.67 -12.44 8.46
N THR A 299 19.22 -13.63 8.88
CA THR A 299 19.65 -14.27 10.14
C THR A 299 20.38 -15.58 9.87
N PHE A 300 21.53 -15.78 10.53
CA PHE A 300 22.35 -16.98 10.41
C PHE A 300 22.11 -17.91 11.60
N HIS A 301 21.62 -19.13 11.33
CA HIS A 301 21.28 -20.14 12.33
C HIS A 301 22.24 -21.32 12.22
N GLU A 302 23.27 -21.32 13.07
CA GLU A 302 24.31 -22.35 13.08
C GLU A 302 23.90 -23.61 13.88
N GLY A 303 24.19 -24.79 13.32
CA GLY A 303 24.14 -26.06 14.04
C GLY A 303 22.74 -26.63 14.20
N TYR A 304 22.01 -26.79 13.09
CA TYR A 304 20.68 -27.38 13.08
C TYR A 304 20.56 -28.56 12.09
N LEU A 305 19.66 -29.49 12.39
CA LEU A 305 19.26 -30.61 11.54
C LEU A 305 17.75 -30.83 11.68
N THR A 306 17.09 -31.42 10.69
CA THR A 306 15.68 -31.81 10.86
C THR A 306 15.55 -32.95 11.88
N ALA A 307 14.42 -33.03 12.58
CA ALA A 307 14.16 -34.12 13.54
C ALA A 307 14.23 -35.54 12.92
N LYS A 308 14.02 -35.66 11.59
CA LYS A 308 14.21 -36.92 10.84
C LYS A 308 15.68 -37.25 10.59
N GLU A 309 16.51 -36.26 10.30
CA GLU A 309 17.95 -36.45 10.07
C GLU A 309 18.70 -36.75 11.38
N ALA A 310 18.38 -36.03 12.46
CA ALA A 310 18.93 -36.30 13.79
C ALA A 310 18.71 -37.77 14.20
N LYS A 311 17.47 -38.27 14.05
CA LYS A 311 17.12 -39.69 14.30
C LYS A 311 17.75 -40.69 13.33
N ARG A 312 18.24 -40.27 12.15
CA ARG A 312 18.99 -41.14 11.21
C ARG A 312 20.48 -41.17 11.52
N LEU A 313 21.06 -40.06 11.95
CA LEU A 313 22.45 -39.97 12.42
C LEU A 313 22.67 -40.76 13.71
N GLU A 314 21.70 -40.75 14.63
CA GLU A 314 21.70 -41.64 15.81
C GLU A 314 21.68 -43.14 15.45
N ARG A 315 21.27 -43.49 14.22
CA ARG A 315 21.24 -44.87 13.70
C ARG A 315 22.44 -45.20 12.81
N GLY A 316 23.48 -44.37 12.79
CA GLY A 316 24.75 -44.65 12.12
C GLY A 316 24.78 -44.41 10.61
N ALA A 317 23.80 -43.72 10.04
CA ALA A 317 23.83 -43.30 8.63
C ALA A 317 24.80 -42.12 8.42
N THR A 318 25.52 -42.09 7.29
CA THR A 318 26.40 -40.97 6.92
C THR A 318 25.60 -39.67 6.73
N PRO A 319 26.19 -38.50 7.06
CA PRO A 319 25.54 -37.21 6.82
C PRO A 319 25.36 -36.98 5.32
N ASP A 320 24.15 -36.57 4.93
CA ASP A 320 23.84 -36.22 3.54
C ASP A 320 24.37 -34.80 3.26
N THR A 321 25.49 -34.71 2.54
CA THR A 321 26.11 -33.43 2.16
C THR A 321 25.43 -32.87 0.91
N GLY A 322 24.53 -31.91 1.12
CA GLY A 322 23.95 -31.12 0.06
C GLY A 322 22.51 -31.48 -0.26
N ILE A 323 21.57 -30.82 0.43
CA ILE A 323 20.42 -30.29 -0.32
C ILE A 323 20.94 -29.09 -1.09
N LYS A 324 21.60 -29.34 -2.23
CA LYS A 324 21.71 -28.33 -3.28
C LYS A 324 20.29 -27.94 -3.61
N THR A 325 19.88 -26.71 -3.27
CA THR A 325 18.56 -26.18 -3.61
C THR A 325 18.37 -26.35 -5.11
N ALA A 326 17.58 -27.36 -5.48
CA ALA A 326 17.52 -27.80 -6.86
C ALA A 326 16.99 -26.64 -7.69
N ARG A 327 17.73 -26.24 -8.73
CA ARG A 327 17.34 -25.11 -9.58
C ARG A 327 15.86 -25.29 -9.96
N PRO A 328 14.97 -24.35 -9.60
CA PRO A 328 13.54 -24.53 -9.79
C PRO A 328 13.25 -24.78 -11.27
N GLU A 329 12.31 -25.67 -11.53
CA GLU A 329 12.00 -26.15 -12.88
C GLU A 329 11.51 -25.02 -13.80
N VAL A 330 10.90 -24.00 -13.21
CA VAL A 330 10.50 -22.74 -13.84
C VAL A 330 11.20 -21.55 -13.17
N THR A 331 11.47 -20.50 -13.96
CA THR A 331 11.92 -19.21 -13.41
C THR A 331 10.73 -18.46 -12.79
N SER A 332 10.98 -17.46 -11.94
CA SER A 332 9.92 -16.58 -11.41
C SER A 332 9.07 -15.95 -12.52
N THR A 333 9.69 -15.44 -13.58
CA THR A 333 8.98 -14.87 -14.75
C THR A 333 8.12 -15.90 -15.49
N MET A 334 8.60 -17.14 -15.63
CA MET A 334 7.79 -18.23 -16.22
C MET A 334 6.65 -18.64 -15.28
N GLN A 335 6.88 -18.63 -13.96
CA GLN A 335 5.84 -18.89 -12.97
C GLN A 335 4.73 -17.83 -13.04
N THR A 336 5.07 -16.53 -13.14
CA THR A 336 4.09 -15.46 -13.36
C THR A 336 3.30 -15.64 -14.66
N TYR A 337 3.95 -16.02 -15.76
CA TYR A 337 3.27 -16.34 -17.03
C TYR A 337 2.27 -17.49 -16.86
N ILE A 338 2.66 -18.58 -16.21
CA ILE A 338 1.80 -19.72 -15.91
C ILE A 338 0.60 -19.31 -15.04
N ASP A 339 0.85 -18.57 -13.96
CA ASP A 339 -0.19 -18.16 -13.01
C ASP A 339 -1.24 -17.23 -13.63
N LEU A 340 -0.80 -16.29 -14.49
CA LEU A 340 -1.70 -15.38 -15.20
C LEU A 340 -2.56 -16.09 -16.26
N HIS A 341 -1.98 -17.01 -17.05
CA HIS A 341 -2.76 -17.76 -18.04
C HIS A 341 -3.75 -18.74 -17.40
N ARG A 342 -3.37 -19.42 -16.30
CA ARG A 342 -4.30 -20.26 -15.52
C ARG A 342 -5.41 -19.42 -14.90
N HIS A 343 -5.07 -18.27 -14.31
CA HIS A 343 -6.06 -17.34 -13.76
C HIS A 343 -7.05 -16.86 -14.81
N ALA A 344 -6.57 -16.43 -15.99
CA ALA A 344 -7.42 -16.03 -17.11
C ALA A 344 -8.35 -17.15 -17.60
N ALA A 345 -7.85 -18.38 -17.72
CA ALA A 345 -8.66 -19.53 -18.11
C ALA A 345 -9.71 -19.90 -17.05
N VAL A 346 -9.36 -19.85 -15.76
CA VAL A 346 -10.33 -20.09 -14.68
C VAL A 346 -11.39 -19.00 -14.64
N ARG A 347 -11.03 -17.72 -14.82
CA ARG A 347 -12.01 -16.63 -14.96
C ARG A 347 -12.96 -16.84 -16.14
N ALA A 348 -12.41 -17.18 -17.31
CA ALA A 348 -13.21 -17.42 -18.51
C ALA A 348 -14.16 -18.61 -18.32
N ALA A 349 -13.68 -19.73 -17.79
CA ALA A 349 -14.50 -20.91 -17.54
C ALA A 349 -15.57 -20.66 -16.46
N LEU A 350 -15.25 -19.93 -15.38
CA LEU A 350 -16.16 -19.66 -14.27
C LEU A 350 -17.47 -18.96 -14.71
N THR A 351 -17.46 -18.23 -15.84
CA THR A 351 -18.67 -17.65 -16.47
C THR A 351 -19.77 -18.66 -16.74
N GLY A 352 -19.44 -19.94 -16.98
CA GLY A 352 -20.42 -21.02 -17.12
C GLY A 352 -20.90 -21.65 -15.81
N HIS A 353 -20.30 -21.29 -14.66
CA HIS A 353 -20.46 -21.99 -13.38
C HIS A 353 -20.84 -21.09 -12.20
N PRO A 354 -21.95 -20.31 -12.28
CA PRO A 354 -22.36 -19.36 -11.23
C PRO A 354 -22.49 -19.96 -9.82
N LYS A 355 -22.97 -21.21 -9.71
CA LYS A 355 -23.09 -21.91 -8.41
C LYS A 355 -21.75 -22.16 -7.71
N VAL A 356 -20.64 -22.22 -8.46
CA VAL A 356 -19.27 -22.34 -7.94
C VAL A 356 -18.77 -20.98 -7.47
N ALA A 357 -19.00 -19.92 -8.25
CA ALA A 357 -18.64 -18.55 -7.87
C ALA A 357 -19.33 -18.09 -6.57
N LEU A 358 -20.63 -18.36 -6.41
CA LEU A 358 -21.36 -18.06 -5.16
C LEU A 358 -20.75 -18.77 -3.93
N ARG A 359 -20.32 -20.03 -4.08
CA ARG A 359 -19.68 -20.77 -2.99
C ARG A 359 -18.31 -20.19 -2.63
N LEU A 360 -17.53 -19.78 -3.65
CA LEU A 360 -16.25 -19.10 -3.44
C LEU A 360 -16.44 -17.69 -2.85
N MET A 361 -17.52 -16.99 -3.21
CA MET A 361 -17.91 -15.71 -2.59
C MET A 361 -18.18 -15.85 -1.09
N VAL A 362 -18.96 -16.86 -0.70
CA VAL A 362 -19.23 -17.17 0.70
C VAL A 362 -17.93 -17.58 1.41
N ALA A 363 -17.07 -18.40 0.79
CA ALA A 363 -15.78 -18.78 1.36
C ALA A 363 -14.85 -17.57 1.57
N HIS A 364 -14.76 -16.64 0.62
CA HIS A 364 -14.01 -15.39 0.77
C HIS A 364 -14.60 -14.47 1.85
N ALA A 365 -15.92 -14.42 2.02
CA ALA A 365 -16.57 -13.64 3.07
C ALA A 365 -16.30 -14.21 4.48
N ILE A 366 -16.15 -15.54 4.60
CA ILE A 366 -15.90 -16.24 5.88
C ILE A 366 -14.40 -16.26 6.24
N VAL A 367 -13.53 -16.64 5.30
CA VAL A 367 -12.10 -16.88 5.53
C VAL A 367 -11.24 -15.64 5.21
N GLY A 368 -11.81 -14.68 4.49
CA GLY A 368 -11.08 -13.58 3.86
C GLY A 368 -10.43 -13.99 2.54
N SER A 369 -10.03 -12.99 1.76
CA SER A 369 -9.14 -13.12 0.60
C SER A 369 -8.01 -12.11 0.75
N HIS A 370 -6.84 -12.40 0.18
CA HIS A 370 -5.73 -11.44 0.11
C HIS A 370 -6.10 -10.11 -0.59
N LEU A 371 -7.27 -10.01 -1.22
CA LEU A 371 -7.76 -8.86 -1.98
C LEU A 371 -9.17 -8.33 -1.57
N TRP A 372 -9.76 -8.72 -0.42
CA TRP A 372 -11.15 -8.31 -0.03
C TRP A 372 -11.28 -7.88 1.46
N SER A 373 -12.03 -6.78 1.76
CA SER A 373 -12.51 -6.33 3.10
C SER A 373 -13.84 -5.48 3.05
N VAL A 374 -14.81 -5.48 4.05
CA VAL A 374 -16.17 -4.77 4.07
C VAL A 374 -16.60 -4.22 5.49
N LYS A 375 -16.93 -2.93 5.83
CA LYS A 375 -16.55 -2.16 7.12
C LYS A 375 -17.56 -1.76 8.23
N PRO A 376 -17.08 -1.34 9.45
CA PRO A 376 -17.81 -0.44 10.35
C PRO A 376 -17.16 0.95 10.50
N GLU A 377 -17.97 1.96 10.75
CA GLU A 377 -17.54 3.33 11.09
C GLU A 377 -17.10 3.41 12.58
N PRO A 378 -15.88 3.90 12.90
CA PRO A 378 -15.37 3.91 14.27
C PRO A 378 -15.96 4.96 15.24
N GLN A 379 -16.76 5.94 14.80
CA GLN A 379 -17.50 6.90 15.67
C GLN A 379 -16.66 7.55 16.81
N THR A 380 -15.48 8.14 16.51
CA THR A 380 -14.61 8.72 17.57
C THR A 380 -14.69 10.25 17.69
N ALA A 381 -14.68 10.76 18.93
CA ALA A 381 -14.64 12.19 19.27
C ALA A 381 -13.39 12.54 20.12
N ARG A 382 -12.93 13.80 20.05
CA ARG A 382 -11.67 14.25 20.69
C ARG A 382 -11.80 14.74 22.14
N GLY A 383 -13.03 14.89 22.66
CA GLY A 383 -13.30 15.30 24.04
C GLY A 383 -14.15 14.25 24.73
N ASP A 384 -13.82 13.93 25.97
CA ASP A 384 -14.50 12.89 26.73
C ASP A 384 -15.98 13.23 26.95
N GLU A 385 -16.33 14.51 27.15
CA GLU A 385 -17.73 14.94 27.32
C GLU A 385 -18.56 14.79 26.04
N VAL A 386 -17.94 14.91 24.87
CA VAL A 386 -18.62 14.72 23.57
C VAL A 386 -18.77 13.24 23.26
N ARG A 387 -17.77 12.41 23.61
CA ARG A 387 -17.86 10.95 23.49
C ARG A 387 -19.00 10.42 24.38
N GLU A 388 -19.00 10.78 25.66
CA GLU A 388 -20.04 10.39 26.62
C GLU A 388 -21.43 10.91 26.22
N SER A 389 -21.52 12.14 25.69
CA SER A 389 -22.77 12.71 25.18
C SER A 389 -23.33 11.99 23.94
N VAL A 390 -22.50 11.34 23.13
CA VAL A 390 -22.94 10.55 21.95
C VAL A 390 -23.27 9.12 22.37
N GLU A 391 -22.42 8.49 23.18
CA GLU A 391 -22.62 7.14 23.75
C GLU A 391 -23.92 7.04 24.58
N THR A 392 -24.33 8.14 25.23
CA THR A 392 -25.57 8.20 26.03
C THR A 392 -26.76 8.84 25.30
N CYS A 393 -26.60 9.26 24.04
CA CYS A 393 -27.71 9.89 23.33
C CYS A 393 -28.79 8.88 22.96
N ARG A 394 -30.05 9.34 22.91
CA ARG A 394 -31.20 8.49 22.57
C ARG A 394 -31.06 7.83 21.19
N GLY A 395 -30.41 8.49 20.22
CA GLY A 395 -30.22 7.94 18.88
C GLY A 395 -29.33 6.69 18.87
N GLU A 396 -28.18 6.75 19.55
CA GLU A 396 -27.29 5.57 19.65
C GLU A 396 -27.87 4.54 20.62
N ALA A 397 -28.60 4.93 21.68
CA ALA A 397 -29.32 3.98 22.52
C ALA A 397 -30.43 3.21 21.77
N ASP A 398 -31.26 3.90 20.98
CA ASP A 398 -32.32 3.28 20.16
C ASP A 398 -31.69 2.41 19.03
N PHE A 399 -30.57 2.82 18.44
CA PHE A 399 -29.84 2.03 17.43
C PHE A 399 -29.15 0.82 18.05
N ASP A 400 -28.51 0.98 19.21
CA ASP A 400 -27.78 -0.08 19.90
C ASP A 400 -28.73 -1.11 20.54
N GLU A 401 -29.94 -0.72 20.95
CA GLU A 401 -30.99 -1.70 21.28
C GLU A 401 -31.30 -2.62 20.07
N LYS A 402 -31.36 -2.05 18.85
CA LYS A 402 -31.55 -2.86 17.62
C LYS A 402 -30.28 -3.59 17.20
N ARG A 403 -29.09 -3.00 17.40
CA ARG A 403 -27.78 -3.64 17.17
C ARG A 403 -27.64 -4.86 18.05
N ARG A 404 -27.87 -4.75 19.36
CA ARG A 404 -27.87 -5.86 20.33
C ARG A 404 -28.94 -6.90 20.02
N ALA A 405 -30.14 -6.49 19.59
CA ALA A 405 -31.16 -7.42 19.13
C ALA A 405 -30.73 -8.21 17.88
N VAL A 406 -30.02 -7.57 16.94
CA VAL A 406 -29.44 -8.21 15.75
C VAL A 406 -28.21 -9.07 16.09
N LEU A 407 -27.33 -8.62 16.98
CA LEU A 407 -26.20 -9.40 17.52
C LEU A 407 -26.71 -10.67 18.22
N ALA A 408 -27.76 -10.56 19.03
CA ALA A 408 -28.42 -11.71 19.67
C ALA A 408 -29.13 -12.63 18.65
N LEU A 409 -29.73 -12.07 17.59
CA LEU A 409 -30.32 -12.84 16.48
C LEU A 409 -29.23 -13.58 15.66
N LEU A 410 -28.00 -13.06 15.62
CA LEU A 410 -26.84 -13.61 14.92
C LEU A 410 -25.91 -14.45 15.84
N GLY A 411 -26.19 -14.52 17.15
CA GLY A 411 -25.42 -15.32 18.12
C GLY A 411 -24.09 -14.72 18.58
N PHE A 412 -23.86 -13.42 18.38
CA PHE A 412 -22.64 -12.73 18.84
C PHE A 412 -22.76 -12.30 20.31
N SER A 413 -21.63 -11.99 20.97
CA SER A 413 -21.67 -11.47 22.34
C SER A 413 -22.40 -10.13 22.40
N ALA A 414 -23.14 -9.89 23.49
CA ALA A 414 -23.80 -8.61 23.73
C ALA A 414 -22.79 -7.44 23.96
N ASP A 415 -21.51 -7.77 24.14
CA ASP A 415 -20.40 -6.84 24.35
C ASP A 415 -19.62 -6.52 23.04
N GLU A 416 -20.01 -7.08 21.89
CA GLU A 416 -19.36 -6.77 20.59
C GLU A 416 -19.81 -5.40 20.04
N PRO A 417 -18.89 -4.51 19.63
CA PRO A 417 -19.24 -3.13 19.34
C PRO A 417 -19.92 -2.92 17.97
N THR A 418 -19.65 -3.77 16.97
CA THR A 418 -20.16 -3.60 15.58
C THR A 418 -20.31 -4.95 14.85
N VAL A 419 -20.79 -4.95 13.59
CA VAL A 419 -21.11 -6.18 12.84
C VAL A 419 -20.19 -6.43 11.60
N THR A 420 -19.19 -5.57 11.27
CA THR A 420 -18.42 -5.60 9.97
C THR A 420 -16.93 -5.08 10.06
N GLY A 421 -16.09 -5.04 8.97
CA GLY A 421 -14.58 -4.83 8.94
C GLY A 421 -13.69 -3.99 7.89
N GLY A 422 -13.99 -3.77 6.57
CA GLY A 422 -13.17 -3.01 5.54
C GLY A 422 -13.82 -2.15 4.37
N ASN A 423 -13.10 -1.26 3.67
CA ASN A 423 -13.64 0.03 3.09
C ASN A 423 -14.64 0.01 1.87
N GLY A 424 -15.62 0.93 1.81
CA GLY A 424 -16.42 1.32 0.62
C GLY A 424 -17.42 2.48 0.89
N ASP A 425 -17.81 3.30 -0.11
CA ASP A 425 -18.68 4.49 0.09
C ASP A 425 -20.21 4.23 0.00
N ASP A 426 -20.99 5.04 0.72
CA ASP A 426 -22.43 4.83 0.96
C ASP A 426 -23.30 4.95 -0.32
N TYR A 427 -22.95 5.86 -1.22
CA TYR A 427 -23.72 6.08 -2.45
C TYR A 427 -23.46 4.98 -3.48
N GLY A 428 -22.21 4.52 -3.59
CA GLY A 428 -21.83 3.40 -4.44
C GLY A 428 -22.49 2.10 -3.99
N LEU A 429 -22.43 1.78 -2.69
CA LEU A 429 -23.02 0.54 -2.17
C LEU A 429 -24.54 0.50 -2.31
N ALA A 430 -25.25 1.56 -1.91
CA ALA A 430 -26.71 1.63 -2.05
C ALA A 430 -27.15 1.63 -3.52
N GLY A 431 -26.46 2.37 -4.38
CA GLY A 431 -26.76 2.43 -5.82
C GLY A 431 -26.54 1.08 -6.53
N VAL A 432 -25.47 0.36 -6.18
CA VAL A 432 -25.23 -1.00 -6.71
C VAL A 432 -26.24 -2.00 -6.15
N PHE A 433 -26.52 -1.98 -4.84
CA PHE A 433 -27.49 -2.89 -4.22
C PHE A 433 -28.89 -2.74 -4.83
N LEU A 434 -29.42 -1.51 -4.95
CA LEU A 434 -30.73 -1.27 -5.56
C LEU A 434 -30.75 -1.74 -7.03
N ARG A 435 -29.68 -1.47 -7.79
CA ARG A 435 -29.56 -1.94 -9.17
C ARG A 435 -29.44 -3.47 -9.29
N LEU A 436 -28.92 -4.17 -8.28
CA LEU A 436 -28.89 -5.63 -8.22
C LEU A 436 -30.24 -6.23 -7.84
N LEU A 437 -31.07 -5.55 -7.03
CA LEU A 437 -32.45 -5.98 -6.73
C LEU A 437 -33.36 -5.96 -7.97
N ASP A 438 -33.12 -5.03 -8.90
CA ASP A 438 -33.84 -4.94 -10.18
C ASP A 438 -33.42 -6.03 -11.20
N LEU A 439 -32.36 -6.80 -10.92
CA LEU A 439 -31.89 -7.87 -11.80
C LEU A 439 -32.49 -9.22 -11.41
N PRO A 440 -32.82 -10.09 -12.38
CA PRO A 440 -33.18 -11.47 -12.07
C PRO A 440 -31.98 -12.22 -11.48
N ASP A 441 -32.22 -13.16 -10.55
CA ASP A 441 -31.20 -13.95 -9.85
C ASP A 441 -30.08 -14.47 -10.76
N ARG A 442 -30.41 -14.91 -11.98
CA ARG A 442 -29.41 -15.35 -12.97
C ARG A 442 -28.37 -14.27 -13.28
N ALA A 443 -28.79 -13.04 -13.51
CA ALA A 443 -27.89 -11.92 -13.81
C ALA A 443 -27.11 -11.47 -12.56
N VAL A 444 -27.70 -11.55 -11.36
CA VAL A 444 -26.97 -11.33 -10.10
C VAL A 444 -25.88 -12.39 -9.92
N MET A 445 -26.17 -13.64 -10.24
CA MET A 445 -25.20 -14.74 -10.20
C MET A 445 -24.09 -14.57 -11.27
N ASP A 446 -24.40 -14.03 -12.45
CA ASP A 446 -23.40 -13.66 -13.45
C ASP A 446 -22.49 -12.51 -12.95
N VAL A 447 -23.02 -11.53 -12.22
CA VAL A 447 -22.22 -10.48 -11.55
C VAL A 447 -21.29 -11.08 -10.49
N ILE A 448 -21.79 -12.00 -9.64
CA ILE A 448 -20.99 -12.70 -8.63
C ILE A 448 -19.81 -13.44 -9.28
N VAL A 449 -20.01 -14.06 -10.45
CA VAL A 449 -18.92 -14.70 -11.20
C VAL A 449 -17.82 -13.71 -11.57
N ILE A 450 -18.17 -12.54 -12.11
CA ILE A 450 -17.17 -11.54 -12.53
C ILE A 450 -16.40 -11.02 -11.30
N VAL A 451 -17.12 -10.64 -10.23
CA VAL A 451 -16.52 -10.16 -8.97
C VAL A 451 -15.55 -11.18 -8.38
N ILE A 452 -15.91 -12.47 -8.38
CA ILE A 452 -15.04 -13.53 -7.86
C ILE A 452 -13.88 -13.86 -8.79
N GLY A 453 -14.10 -13.81 -10.10
CA GLY A 453 -13.02 -13.92 -11.08
C GLY A 453 -11.97 -12.82 -10.93
N GLU A 454 -12.40 -11.60 -10.61
CA GLU A 454 -11.51 -10.44 -10.42
C GLU A 454 -10.81 -10.40 -9.05
N THR A 455 -11.50 -10.82 -7.99
CA THR A 455 -10.95 -10.79 -6.61
C THR A 455 -10.18 -12.04 -6.19
N MET A 456 -10.21 -13.11 -6.99
CA MET A 456 -9.39 -14.31 -6.76
C MET A 456 -7.93 -14.04 -7.12
N ALA A 457 -6.99 -14.29 -6.20
CA ALA A 457 -5.57 -14.09 -6.45
C ALA A 457 -4.98 -15.14 -7.41
N ALA A 458 -4.19 -14.71 -8.40
CA ALA A 458 -3.45 -15.60 -9.29
C ALA A 458 -2.43 -16.47 -8.53
N GLY A 459 -2.16 -17.69 -9.02
CA GLY A 459 -1.27 -18.66 -8.36
C GLY A 459 -1.75 -19.20 -7.00
N SER A 460 -2.96 -18.85 -6.56
CA SER A 460 -3.52 -19.28 -5.28
C SER A 460 -4.17 -20.67 -5.34
N ALA A 461 -4.33 -21.31 -4.17
CA ALA A 461 -5.05 -22.58 -4.06
C ALA A 461 -6.54 -22.48 -4.48
N ALA A 462 -7.14 -21.28 -4.46
CA ALA A 462 -8.51 -21.07 -4.95
C ALA A 462 -8.60 -21.30 -6.48
N VAL A 463 -7.61 -20.82 -7.24
CA VAL A 463 -7.53 -21.05 -8.70
C VAL A 463 -7.47 -22.54 -9.01
N GLU A 464 -6.65 -23.29 -8.25
CA GLU A 464 -6.51 -24.74 -8.38
C GLU A 464 -7.81 -25.48 -8.00
N ALA A 465 -8.42 -25.12 -6.87
CA ALA A 465 -9.67 -25.74 -6.42
C ALA A 465 -10.83 -25.52 -7.41
N VAL A 466 -11.00 -24.30 -7.93
CA VAL A 466 -12.03 -23.98 -8.93
C VAL A 466 -11.73 -24.68 -10.26
N GLY A 467 -10.49 -24.60 -10.76
CA GLY A 467 -10.11 -25.20 -12.04
C GLY A 467 -10.30 -26.71 -12.06
N MET A 468 -9.99 -27.40 -10.96
CA MET A 468 -10.27 -28.82 -10.79
C MET A 468 -11.77 -29.13 -10.64
N THR A 469 -12.53 -28.29 -9.94
CA THR A 469 -13.99 -28.50 -9.72
C THR A 469 -14.80 -28.28 -11.00
N ILE A 470 -14.36 -27.36 -11.86
CA ILE A 470 -14.94 -27.12 -13.18
C ILE A 470 -14.47 -28.17 -14.20
N GLY A 471 -13.26 -28.71 -14.04
CA GLY A 471 -12.65 -29.65 -15.00
C GLY A 471 -12.12 -28.93 -16.25
N ILE A 472 -11.32 -27.88 -16.06
CA ILE A 472 -10.86 -27.02 -17.16
C ILE A 472 -9.88 -27.74 -18.08
N ASP A 473 -10.32 -27.96 -19.32
CA ASP A 473 -9.48 -28.33 -20.46
C ASP A 473 -8.72 -27.10 -20.98
N MET A 474 -7.47 -26.97 -20.57
CA MET A 474 -6.62 -25.81 -20.86
C MET A 474 -6.22 -25.67 -22.33
N ALA A 475 -6.33 -26.72 -23.14
CA ALA A 475 -6.08 -26.63 -24.58
C ALA A 475 -7.07 -25.71 -25.31
N ARG A 476 -8.22 -25.43 -24.71
CA ARG A 476 -9.24 -24.50 -25.25
C ARG A 476 -8.94 -23.04 -24.97
N TYR A 477 -8.08 -22.76 -23.98
CA TYR A 477 -7.83 -21.42 -23.45
C TYR A 477 -6.37 -20.96 -23.62
N TRP A 478 -5.46 -21.88 -23.91
CA TRP A 478 -4.04 -21.60 -24.08
C TRP A 478 -3.46 -22.38 -25.27
N GLN A 479 -2.57 -21.72 -26.01
CA GLN A 479 -1.71 -22.31 -27.01
C GLN A 479 -0.30 -21.72 -26.84
N ALA A 480 0.74 -22.44 -27.29
CA ALA A 480 2.11 -21.93 -27.20
C ALA A 480 2.30 -20.69 -28.07
N ASP A 481 2.80 -19.61 -27.46
CA ASP A 481 3.16 -18.35 -28.11
C ASP A 481 4.68 -18.10 -28.04
N ASP A 482 5.14 -17.02 -28.68
CA ASP A 482 6.56 -16.65 -28.66
C ASP A 482 7.07 -16.34 -27.25
N ALA A 483 6.24 -15.76 -26.38
CA ALA A 483 6.62 -15.42 -25.00
C ALA A 483 6.90 -16.68 -24.16
N PHE A 484 6.06 -17.71 -24.26
CA PHE A 484 6.28 -19.03 -23.69
C PHE A 484 7.62 -19.60 -24.17
N PHE A 485 7.88 -19.56 -25.48
CA PHE A 485 9.15 -20.04 -26.02
C PHE A 485 10.34 -19.22 -25.55
N GLU A 486 10.26 -17.90 -25.41
CA GLU A 486 11.36 -17.07 -24.88
C GLU A 486 11.67 -17.38 -23.40
N LEU A 487 10.63 -17.49 -22.57
CA LEU A 487 10.73 -17.74 -21.13
C LEU A 487 11.20 -19.16 -20.80
N LEU A 488 10.93 -20.14 -21.67
CA LEU A 488 11.32 -21.54 -21.48
C LEU A 488 12.84 -21.73 -21.62
N ARG A 489 13.59 -21.59 -20.52
CA ARG A 489 15.07 -21.56 -20.52
C ARG A 489 15.75 -22.83 -20.00
N ASP A 490 15.02 -23.73 -19.34
CA ASP A 490 15.59 -24.99 -18.83
C ASP A 490 15.73 -26.03 -19.96
N LYS A 491 16.95 -26.55 -20.16
CA LYS A 491 17.25 -27.49 -21.25
C LYS A 491 16.70 -28.90 -20.99
N GLU A 492 16.62 -29.34 -19.74
CA GLU A 492 16.07 -30.65 -19.42
C GLU A 492 14.56 -30.65 -19.68
N VAL A 493 13.86 -29.61 -19.20
CA VAL A 493 12.44 -29.41 -19.47
C VAL A 493 12.17 -29.29 -20.97
N LEU A 494 12.96 -28.50 -21.71
CA LEU A 494 12.87 -28.44 -23.18
C LEU A 494 12.99 -29.82 -23.83
N THR A 495 13.87 -30.68 -23.32
CA THR A 495 14.05 -32.05 -23.86
C THR A 495 12.83 -32.92 -23.55
N ARG A 496 12.23 -32.79 -22.35
CA ARG A 496 10.97 -33.48 -22.00
C ARG A 496 9.78 -33.00 -22.83
N ILE A 497 9.67 -31.70 -23.08
CA ILE A 497 8.63 -31.13 -23.96
C ILE A 497 8.81 -31.61 -25.40
N VAL A 498 10.05 -31.69 -25.91
CA VAL A 498 10.30 -32.31 -27.23
C VAL A 498 9.90 -33.79 -27.23
N ALA A 499 10.05 -34.54 -26.13
CA ALA A 499 9.61 -35.93 -26.06
C ALA A 499 8.08 -36.07 -26.13
N GLU A 500 7.33 -35.14 -25.52
CA GLU A 500 5.86 -35.11 -25.60
C GLU A 500 5.33 -34.67 -26.96
N VAL A 501 5.92 -33.62 -27.54
CA VAL A 501 5.40 -32.99 -28.77
C VAL A 501 5.96 -33.63 -30.04
N ALA A 502 7.19 -34.15 -30.01
CA ALA A 502 7.86 -34.73 -31.18
C ALA A 502 8.19 -36.23 -31.02
N GLY A 503 7.91 -36.82 -29.86
CA GLY A 503 8.21 -38.22 -29.54
C GLY A 503 9.62 -38.45 -29.00
N GLU A 504 9.76 -39.49 -28.17
CA GLU A 504 11.01 -39.88 -27.49
C GLU A 504 12.20 -40.07 -28.45
N THR A 505 11.98 -40.61 -29.65
CA THR A 505 13.05 -40.78 -30.66
C THR A 505 13.63 -39.43 -31.11
N VAL A 506 12.78 -38.40 -31.30
CA VAL A 506 13.23 -37.06 -31.69
C VAL A 506 13.91 -36.37 -30.52
N ALA A 507 13.39 -36.50 -29.30
CA ALA A 507 14.03 -35.96 -28.10
C ALA A 507 15.42 -36.55 -27.87
N ALA A 508 15.54 -37.88 -27.88
CA ALA A 508 16.81 -38.59 -27.71
C ALA A 508 17.86 -38.11 -28.73
N ALA A 509 17.50 -38.07 -30.02
CA ALA A 509 18.37 -37.60 -31.10
C ALA A 509 18.84 -36.14 -30.92
N ASN A 510 18.03 -35.28 -30.29
CA ASN A 510 18.32 -33.86 -30.12
C ASN A 510 18.83 -33.47 -28.71
N THR A 511 19.06 -34.42 -27.80
CA THR A 511 19.51 -34.16 -26.41
C THR A 511 20.73 -33.22 -26.31
N LYS A 512 21.66 -33.27 -27.27
CA LYS A 512 22.86 -32.43 -27.31
C LYS A 512 22.63 -31.03 -27.92
N GLU A 513 21.52 -30.80 -28.60
CA GLU A 513 21.23 -29.55 -29.32
C GLU A 513 21.13 -28.30 -28.43
N LYS A 514 21.21 -27.13 -29.08
CA LYS A 514 21.01 -25.83 -28.42
C LYS A 514 19.52 -25.63 -28.10
N GLY A 515 19.22 -24.93 -27.00
CA GLY A 515 17.83 -24.65 -26.60
C GLY A 515 16.99 -23.97 -27.68
N LYS A 516 17.59 -23.11 -28.53
CA LYS A 516 16.92 -22.52 -29.70
C LYS A 516 16.50 -23.56 -30.75
N THR A 517 17.30 -24.61 -30.95
CA THR A 517 16.93 -25.74 -31.83
C THR A 517 15.76 -26.52 -31.25
N LEU A 518 15.80 -26.83 -29.94
CA LEU A 518 14.72 -27.55 -29.25
C LEU A 518 13.39 -26.79 -29.32
N LYS A 519 13.39 -25.48 -29.02
CA LYS A 519 12.20 -24.61 -29.13
C LYS A 519 11.60 -24.65 -30.54
N ARG A 520 12.44 -24.54 -31.58
CA ARG A 520 12.00 -24.64 -32.98
C ARG A 520 11.40 -26.01 -33.31
N ILE A 521 11.96 -27.11 -32.81
CA ILE A 521 11.38 -28.45 -33.01
C ILE A 521 9.96 -28.53 -32.42
N VAL A 522 9.74 -27.96 -31.25
CA VAL A 522 8.40 -27.89 -30.62
C VAL A 522 7.47 -27.01 -31.45
N ALA A 523 7.85 -25.77 -31.74
CA ALA A 523 7.06 -24.83 -32.52
C ALA A 523 6.68 -25.39 -33.91
N ASP A 524 7.61 -26.04 -34.60
CA ASP A 524 7.37 -26.65 -35.91
C ASP A 524 6.32 -27.79 -35.83
N HIS A 525 6.32 -28.61 -34.77
CA HIS A 525 5.29 -29.65 -34.60
C HIS A 525 3.92 -29.07 -34.20
N LEU A 526 3.87 -28.03 -33.35
CA LEU A 526 2.60 -27.39 -33.00
C LEU A 526 1.98 -26.63 -34.20
N ALA A 527 2.82 -26.08 -35.08
CA ALA A 527 2.38 -25.39 -36.29
C ALA A 527 2.11 -26.32 -37.50
N GLY A 528 2.59 -27.58 -37.48
CA GLY A 528 2.62 -28.45 -38.67
C GLY A 528 3.65 -28.00 -39.73
N GLY A 529 4.66 -27.24 -39.30
CA GLY A 529 5.72 -26.69 -40.16
C GLY A 529 6.81 -27.71 -40.50
N ASN A 530 7.58 -27.41 -41.55
CA ASN A 530 8.77 -28.17 -41.96
C ASN A 530 8.50 -29.68 -42.19
N GLY A 531 7.32 -30.03 -42.71
CA GLY A 531 6.96 -31.40 -43.10
C GLY A 531 6.60 -32.33 -41.94
N ARG A 532 6.30 -31.79 -40.75
CA ARG A 532 5.94 -32.57 -39.56
C ARG A 532 4.43 -32.67 -39.39
N ALA A 533 3.97 -33.75 -38.77
CA ALA A 533 2.59 -33.87 -38.34
C ALA A 533 2.26 -32.78 -37.31
N LYS A 534 1.14 -32.09 -37.50
CA LYS A 534 0.67 -31.06 -36.58
C LYS A 534 0.18 -31.71 -35.28
N VAL A 535 0.68 -31.24 -34.15
CA VAL A 535 0.18 -31.62 -32.82
C VAL A 535 -0.80 -30.55 -32.35
N GLU A 536 -2.06 -30.93 -32.20
CA GLU A 536 -3.14 -30.07 -31.73
C GLU A 536 -3.42 -30.30 -30.24
N ASN A 537 -3.97 -29.29 -29.57
CA ASN A 537 -4.43 -29.35 -28.18
C ASN A 537 -3.36 -29.74 -27.13
N TRP A 538 -2.06 -29.57 -27.44
CA TRP A 538 -0.99 -29.77 -26.46
C TRP A 538 -0.89 -28.58 -25.50
N VAL A 539 -0.78 -28.89 -24.20
CA VAL A 539 -0.46 -27.92 -23.14
C VAL A 539 0.68 -28.45 -22.25
N PRO A 540 1.57 -27.58 -21.74
CA PRO A 540 2.59 -27.99 -20.77
C PRO A 540 1.97 -28.58 -19.50
N ARG A 541 2.65 -29.54 -18.86
CA ARG A 541 2.19 -30.18 -17.62
C ARG A 541 1.82 -29.22 -16.48
N TRP A 542 2.52 -28.09 -16.36
CA TRP A 542 2.22 -27.06 -15.34
C TRP A 542 0.94 -26.28 -15.62
N MET A 543 0.52 -26.23 -16.89
CA MET A 543 -0.70 -25.57 -17.35
C MET A 543 -1.93 -26.47 -17.23
N ALA A 544 -1.80 -27.78 -17.02
CA ALA A 544 -2.94 -28.70 -16.87
C ALA A 544 -3.66 -28.59 -15.51
N PHE A 545 -4.89 -29.09 -15.41
CA PHE A 545 -5.60 -29.31 -14.14
C PHE A 545 -5.89 -30.83 -14.00
N PRO A 546 -5.30 -31.54 -13.03
CA PRO A 546 -4.29 -31.09 -12.07
C PRO A 546 -2.93 -30.79 -12.73
N PRO A 547 -2.12 -29.87 -12.16
CA PRO A 547 -0.78 -29.58 -12.66
C PRO A 547 0.22 -30.66 -12.26
N SER A 548 1.22 -30.92 -13.11
CA SER A 548 2.32 -31.84 -12.81
C SER A 548 3.67 -31.32 -13.30
N ALA A 549 4.76 -31.93 -12.83
CA ALA A 549 6.13 -31.54 -13.16
C ALA A 549 6.72 -32.37 -14.30
N TYR A 550 7.73 -31.82 -14.97
CA TYR A 550 8.61 -32.53 -15.90
C TYR A 550 9.82 -33.17 -15.22
N THR A 551 10.22 -32.69 -14.04
CA THR A 551 11.39 -33.14 -13.28
C THR A 551 11.03 -33.38 -11.81
N THR A 552 11.93 -34.03 -11.08
CA THR A 552 11.79 -34.22 -9.63
C THR A 552 12.30 -33.02 -8.80
N ARG A 553 12.74 -31.92 -9.43
CA ARG A 553 13.31 -30.75 -8.73
C ARG A 553 12.27 -29.91 -7.99
N GLY A 554 11.01 -29.93 -8.46
CA GLY A 554 9.97 -29.04 -7.93
C GLY A 554 10.23 -27.57 -8.27
N GLY A 555 9.76 -26.67 -7.41
CA GLY A 555 9.82 -25.22 -7.65
C GLY A 555 8.75 -24.70 -8.63
N VAL A 556 7.68 -25.47 -8.87
CA VAL A 556 6.51 -25.05 -9.66
C VAL A 556 5.39 -24.63 -8.72
N GLY A 557 4.97 -23.37 -8.79
CA GLY A 557 4.01 -22.74 -7.88
C GLY A 557 2.61 -23.38 -7.94
N THR A 558 2.15 -23.76 -9.13
CA THR A 558 0.82 -24.39 -9.33
C THR A 558 0.73 -25.74 -8.63
N ILE A 559 1.82 -26.52 -8.60
CA ILE A 559 1.90 -27.79 -7.88
C ILE A 559 1.89 -27.55 -6.37
N LYS A 560 2.60 -26.52 -5.87
CA LYS A 560 2.57 -26.08 -4.46
C LYS A 560 1.16 -25.61 -4.05
N ALA A 561 0.43 -24.96 -4.94
CA ALA A 561 -0.96 -24.54 -4.73
C ALA A 561 -1.95 -25.73 -4.76
N HIS A 562 -1.82 -26.63 -5.74
CA HIS A 562 -2.63 -27.84 -5.84
C HIS A 562 -2.46 -28.76 -4.62
N ALA A 563 -1.24 -28.90 -4.10
CA ALA A 563 -0.98 -29.65 -2.88
C ALA A 563 -1.73 -29.10 -1.64
N LYS A 564 -2.04 -27.79 -1.59
CA LYS A 564 -2.89 -27.20 -0.53
C LYS A 564 -4.36 -27.63 -0.69
N VAL A 565 -4.85 -27.72 -1.93
CA VAL A 565 -6.22 -28.22 -2.23
C VAL A 565 -6.35 -29.69 -1.82
N GLU A 566 -5.35 -30.52 -2.16
CA GLU A 566 -5.33 -31.93 -1.77
C GLU A 566 -5.13 -32.14 -0.27
N ALA A 567 -4.48 -31.22 0.43
CA ALA A 567 -4.43 -31.23 1.89
C ALA A 567 -5.80 -30.89 2.50
N ALA A 568 -6.50 -29.87 1.99
CA ALA A 568 -7.83 -29.47 2.44
C ALA A 568 -8.91 -30.53 2.17
N ARG A 569 -8.79 -31.30 1.08
CA ARG A 569 -9.68 -32.45 0.78
C ARG A 569 -9.52 -33.64 1.73
N ARG A 570 -8.42 -33.71 2.49
CA ARG A 570 -8.13 -34.81 3.44
C ARG A 570 -8.61 -34.51 4.87
N THR A 571 -9.17 -33.33 5.10
CA THR A 571 -9.74 -32.92 6.39
C THR A 571 -11.26 -33.10 6.48
N ASP A 572 -11.91 -33.54 5.40
CA ASP A 572 -13.34 -33.85 5.39
C ASP A 572 -13.55 -35.33 5.77
N ASP A 573 -13.99 -35.58 7.01
CA ASP A 573 -14.97 -36.63 7.24
C ASP A 573 -16.27 -36.19 6.53
N GLU A 574 -16.89 -37.04 5.71
CA GLU A 574 -18.16 -36.68 5.06
C GLU A 574 -19.21 -36.33 6.14
N PRO A 575 -19.83 -35.13 6.11
CA PRO A 575 -20.80 -34.75 7.12
C PRO A 575 -22.04 -35.64 7.00
N ASP A 576 -22.25 -36.51 7.99
CA ASP A 576 -23.43 -37.37 8.07
C ASP A 576 -24.71 -36.51 8.07
N PRO A 577 -25.56 -36.58 7.03
CA PRO A 577 -26.77 -35.79 6.94
C PRO A 577 -27.85 -36.20 7.96
N ALA A 578 -27.64 -37.29 8.71
CA ALA A 578 -28.47 -37.69 9.85
C ALA A 578 -27.92 -37.22 11.22
N ALA A 579 -26.75 -36.57 11.27
CA ALA A 579 -26.19 -36.06 12.51
C ALA A 579 -27.05 -34.93 13.13
N PRO A 580 -27.23 -34.88 14.47
CA PRO A 580 -27.97 -33.80 15.13
C PRO A 580 -27.29 -32.44 14.92
N GLY A 581 -27.78 -31.67 13.95
CA GLY A 581 -27.16 -30.42 13.48
C GLY A 581 -27.11 -30.27 11.95
N ALA A 582 -27.40 -31.33 11.19
CA ALA A 582 -27.47 -31.29 9.74
C ALA A 582 -28.71 -30.49 9.24
N VAL A 583 -28.48 -29.20 8.96
CA VAL A 583 -29.29 -28.29 8.12
C VAL A 583 -30.80 -28.57 8.06
N LEU A 584 -31.50 -28.28 9.16
CA LEU A 584 -32.90 -27.86 9.05
C LEU A 584 -32.91 -26.45 8.45
N ALA A 585 -33.48 -26.32 7.24
CA ALA A 585 -33.77 -24.99 6.70
C ALA A 585 -34.71 -24.26 7.66
N LEU A 586 -34.32 -23.06 8.10
CA LEU A 586 -35.17 -22.24 8.98
C LEU A 586 -36.52 -22.01 8.28
N PRO A 587 -37.66 -22.27 8.95
CA PRO A 587 -38.96 -21.99 8.37
C PRO A 587 -39.07 -20.50 8.03
N ALA A 588 -39.69 -20.19 6.89
CA ALA A 588 -39.92 -18.80 6.50
C ALA A 588 -40.73 -18.09 7.61
N PRO A 589 -40.42 -16.83 7.94
CA PRO A 589 -41.17 -16.10 8.96
C PRO A 589 -42.64 -15.98 8.53
N ASP A 590 -43.55 -16.31 9.44
CA ASP A 590 -44.99 -16.27 9.18
C ASP A 590 -45.41 -14.90 8.61
N HIS A 591 -46.21 -14.93 7.54
CA HIS A 591 -46.80 -13.71 7.00
C HIS A 591 -47.62 -13.02 8.09
N ALA A 592 -47.19 -11.81 8.50
CA ALA A 592 -47.94 -10.98 9.40
C ALA A 592 -49.41 -10.87 8.91
N PRO A 593 -50.41 -11.07 9.79
CA PRO A 593 -51.80 -11.12 9.35
C PRO A 593 -52.18 -9.81 8.67
N LYS A 594 -52.82 -9.93 7.50
CA LYS A 594 -53.33 -8.77 6.74
C LYS A 594 -54.19 -7.92 7.67
N ARG A 595 -53.79 -6.67 7.90
CA ARG A 595 -54.67 -5.69 8.55
C ARG A 595 -55.89 -5.49 7.65
N GLU A 596 -57.07 -5.89 8.14
CA GLU A 596 -58.32 -5.55 7.47
C GLU A 596 -58.52 -4.02 7.47
N PRO A 597 -59.08 -3.44 6.39
CA PRO A 597 -59.35 -2.02 6.34
C PRO A 597 -60.49 -1.67 7.32
N VAL A 598 -60.19 -0.80 8.28
CA VAL A 598 -61.20 -0.24 9.20
C VAL A 598 -62.25 0.53 8.39
N PRO A 599 -63.55 0.24 8.53
CA PRO A 599 -64.59 1.00 7.83
C PRO A 599 -64.63 2.44 8.36
N LEU A 600 -64.61 3.41 7.44
CA LEU A 600 -64.98 4.79 7.74
C LEU A 600 -66.50 4.84 8.01
N ALA A 601 -66.87 4.95 9.28
CA ALA A 601 -68.21 5.37 9.68
C ALA A 601 -68.32 6.91 9.57
N ALA A 602 -69.49 7.38 9.16
CA ALA A 602 -69.80 8.79 8.84
C ALA A 602 -70.03 9.67 10.09
#